data_AF-A0A529XQP3-F1
#
_entry.id   AF-A0A529XQP3-F1
#
_cell.length_a   1.000
_cell.length_b   1.000
_cell.length_c   1.000
_cell.angle_alpha   90.00
_cell.angle_beta   90.00
_cell.angle_gamma   90.00
#
_symmetry.space_group_name_H-M   'P 1'
#
loop_
_entity.id
_entity.type
_entity.pdbx_description
1 polymer ?
#
loop_
_entity_poly.entity_id
_entity_poly.type
_entity_poly.pdbx_seq_one_letter_code
_entity_poly.pdbx_strand_id
1 'polypeptide(L)'
;AHFPAYRKGGFPVAGLYDPDQAKAQKLAETWGVTAFRSVEEAAAVKDAVFDLATPPGRHAEVLKALPDGAVALIQKPMGNYLGEATEILEIC
;
A
#
# COMPACT_ATOMS: atom_id res chain seq x y z
N ALA A 1 -4.22 3.61 6.97
CA ALA A 1 -3.42 4.51 6.13
C ALA A 1 -2.82 5.62 6.97
N HIS A 2 -1.56 5.98 6.74
CA HIS A 2 -0.81 6.97 7.54
C HIS A 2 -0.99 8.41 7.05
N PHE A 3 -2.15 8.74 6.46
CA PHE A 3 -2.43 10.04 5.83
C PHE A 3 -2.18 11.27 6.71
N PRO A 4 -2.49 11.28 8.02
CA PRO A 4 -2.13 12.41 8.88
C PRO A 4 -0.62 12.70 8.89
N ALA A 5 0.22 11.66 8.90
CA ALA A 5 1.67 11.80 8.91
C ALA A 5 2.18 12.30 7.54
N TYR A 6 1.67 11.76 6.44
CA TYR A 6 2.05 12.21 5.09
C TYR A 6 1.67 13.67 4.83
N ARG A 7 0.46 14.08 5.23
CA ARG A 7 0.03 15.48 5.16
C ARG A 7 0.94 16.39 5.98
N LYS A 8 1.29 15.98 7.21
CA LYS A 8 2.21 16.75 8.06
C LYS A 8 3.61 16.86 7.45
N GLY A 9 4.07 15.82 6.75
CA GLY A 9 5.34 15.82 6.03
C GLY A 9 5.31 16.56 4.68
N GLY A 10 4.16 17.07 4.25
CA GLY A 10 4.02 17.74 2.95
C GLY A 10 4.04 16.79 1.75
N PHE A 11 3.87 15.49 1.97
CA PHE A 11 3.84 14.50 0.88
C PHE A 11 2.45 14.47 0.23
N PRO A 12 2.35 14.63 -1.11
CA PRO A 12 1.09 14.43 -1.80
C PRO A 12 0.70 12.95 -1.76
N VAL A 13 -0.58 12.68 -1.50
CA VAL A 13 -1.13 11.33 -1.51
C VAL A 13 -1.97 11.17 -2.78
N ALA A 14 -1.53 10.31 -3.69
CA ALA A 14 -2.25 10.06 -4.95
C ALA A 14 -3.60 9.36 -4.72
N GLY A 15 -3.67 8.45 -3.76
CA GLY A 15 -4.88 7.71 -3.45
C GLY A 15 -4.66 6.54 -2.50
N LEU A 16 -5.67 5.69 -2.35
CA LEU A 16 -5.57 4.40 -1.70
C LEU A 16 -6.40 3.34 -2.41
N TYR A 17 -6.05 2.08 -2.16
CA TYR A 17 -6.89 0.92 -2.45
C TYR A 17 -7.17 0.18 -1.15
N ASP A 18 -8.39 -0.33 -1.00
CA ASP A 18 -8.77 -1.32 0.00
C ASP A 18 -9.75 -2.31 -0.66
N PRO A 19 -9.64 -3.63 -0.41
CA PRO A 19 -10.65 -4.59 -0.88
C PRO A 19 -12.07 -4.23 -0.44
N ASP A 20 -12.23 -3.60 0.73
CA ASP A 20 -13.47 -2.96 1.15
C ASP A 20 -13.60 -1.57 0.50
N GLN A 21 -14.17 -1.57 -0.70
CA GLN A 21 -14.33 -0.35 -1.52
C GLN A 21 -15.18 0.73 -0.83
N ALA A 22 -16.12 0.35 0.04
CA ALA A 22 -16.92 1.32 0.79
C ALA A 22 -16.05 2.06 1.83
N LYS A 23 -15.16 1.34 2.52
CA LYS A 23 -14.16 1.97 3.41
C LYS A 23 -13.17 2.83 2.63
N ALA A 24 -12.68 2.34 1.49
CA ALA A 24 -11.75 3.08 0.63
C ALA A 24 -12.35 4.42 0.22
N GLN A 25 -13.58 4.40 -0.30
CA GLN A 25 -14.30 5.58 -0.77
C GLN A 25 -14.51 6.60 0.35
N LYS A 26 -15.02 6.16 1.51
CA LYS A 26 -15.24 7.04 2.66
C LYS A 26 -13.96 7.72 3.13
N LEU A 27 -12.85 6.98 3.16
CA LEU A 27 -11.57 7.54 3.56
C LEU A 27 -11.02 8.49 2.49
N ALA A 28 -11.12 8.12 1.22
CA ALA A 28 -10.69 8.96 0.09
C ALA A 28 -11.42 10.31 0.08
N GLU A 29 -12.74 10.32 0.28
CA GLU A 29 -13.56 11.53 0.42
C GLU A 29 -13.10 12.41 1.58
N THR A 30 -12.86 11.80 2.75
CA THR A 30 -12.41 12.52 3.95
C THR A 30 -11.07 13.23 3.73
N TRP A 31 -10.21 12.65 2.90
CA TRP A 31 -8.84 13.13 2.70
C TRP A 31 -8.63 13.86 1.37
N GLY A 32 -9.62 13.86 0.48
CA GLY A 32 -9.57 14.49 -0.83
C GLY A 32 -8.59 13.81 -1.79
N VAL A 33 -8.55 12.47 -1.78
CA VAL A 33 -7.66 11.66 -2.63
C VAL A 33 -8.46 10.66 -3.46
N THR A 34 -7.81 9.93 -4.37
CA THR A 34 -8.47 8.91 -5.19
C THR A 34 -8.68 7.61 -4.42
N ALA A 35 -9.88 7.03 -4.47
CA ALA A 35 -10.09 5.62 -4.15
C ALA A 35 -9.90 4.80 -5.43
N PHE A 36 -8.82 4.01 -5.47
CA PHE A 36 -8.55 3.09 -6.58
C PHE A 36 -9.43 1.85 -6.47
N ARG A 37 -9.81 1.29 -7.62
CA ARG A 37 -10.72 0.15 -7.75
C ARG A 37 -10.00 -1.18 -7.62
N SER A 38 -8.69 -1.20 -7.86
CA SER A 38 -7.85 -2.39 -7.76
C SER A 38 -6.41 -2.05 -7.35
N VAL A 39 -5.64 -3.07 -6.96
CA VAL A 39 -4.21 -2.92 -6.65
C VAL A 39 -3.45 -2.47 -7.90
N GLU A 40 -3.80 -3.00 -9.08
CA GLU A 40 -3.14 -2.68 -10.35
C GLU A 40 -3.34 -1.20 -10.73
N GLU A 41 -4.53 -0.65 -10.48
CA GLU A 41 -4.80 0.78 -10.71
C GLU A 41 -3.97 1.67 -9.78
N ALA A 42 -3.81 1.27 -8.51
CA ALA A 42 -2.94 1.96 -7.57
C ALA A 42 -1.46 1.83 -7.97
N ALA A 43 -1.02 0.64 -8.38
CA ALA A 43 0.35 0.33 -8.79
C ALA A 43 0.77 1.04 -10.08
N ALA A 44 -0.18 1.45 -10.92
CA ALA A 44 0.07 2.22 -12.14
C ALA A 44 0.46 3.69 -11.89
N VAL A 45 0.36 4.19 -10.65
CA VAL A 45 0.81 5.55 -10.30
C VAL A 45 2.33 5.62 -10.42
N LYS A 46 2.80 6.45 -11.34
CA LYS A 46 4.23 6.66 -11.58
C LYS A 46 4.89 7.42 -10.43
N ASP A 47 6.16 7.11 -10.19
CA ASP A 47 7.02 7.79 -9.20
C ASP A 47 6.44 7.82 -7.78
N ALA A 48 5.64 6.79 -7.43
CA ALA A 48 5.01 6.67 -6.12
C ALA A 48 5.84 5.82 -5.15
N VAL A 49 5.68 6.13 -3.85
CA VAL A 49 6.05 5.26 -2.75
C VAL A 49 4.77 4.58 -2.23
N PHE A 50 4.78 3.26 -2.12
CA PHE A 50 3.63 2.47 -1.71
C PHE A 50 3.69 2.15 -0.21
N ASP A 51 2.77 2.72 0.58
CA ASP A 51 2.61 2.38 2.01
C ASP A 51 1.61 1.23 2.18
N LEU A 52 2.14 0.04 2.49
CA LEU A 52 1.35 -1.18 2.65
C LEU A 52 0.83 -1.26 4.09
N ALA A 53 -0.24 -0.51 4.35
CA ALA A 53 -1.00 -0.57 5.61
C ALA A 53 -1.90 -1.82 5.71
N THR A 54 -1.38 -2.98 5.33
CA THR A 54 -2.09 -4.28 5.30
C THR A 54 -1.64 -5.19 6.45
N PRO A 55 -2.39 -6.25 6.78
CA PRO A 55 -1.92 -7.29 7.70
C PRO A 55 -0.66 -8.00 7.13
N PRO A 56 0.23 -8.54 7.99
CA PRO A 56 1.50 -9.14 7.57
C PRO A 56 1.35 -10.25 6.53
N GLY A 57 0.38 -11.16 6.71
CA GLY A 57 0.12 -12.24 5.74
C GLY A 57 -0.40 -11.81 4.37
N ARG A 58 -0.58 -10.50 4.14
CA ARG A 58 -0.99 -9.93 2.86
C ARG A 58 0.14 -9.18 2.16
N HIS A 59 1.29 -8.98 2.82
CA HIS A 59 2.39 -8.21 2.25
C HIS A 59 2.93 -8.82 0.96
N ALA A 60 3.23 -10.12 0.93
CA ALA A 60 3.78 -10.80 -0.25
C ALA A 60 2.87 -10.69 -1.49
N GLU A 61 1.56 -10.89 -1.33
CA GLU A 61 0.59 -10.78 -2.43
C GLU A 61 0.55 -9.35 -3.02
N VAL A 62 0.57 -8.32 -2.15
CA VAL A 62 0.55 -6.93 -2.61
C VAL A 62 1.87 -6.54 -3.27
N LEU A 63 3.02 -6.99 -2.72
CA LEU A 63 4.34 -6.70 -3.29
C LEU A 63 4.49 -7.27 -4.70
N LYS A 64 4.00 -8.49 -4.95
CA LYS A 64 4.01 -9.11 -6.30
C LYS A 64 3.19 -8.34 -7.34
N ALA A 65 2.25 -7.49 -6.91
CA ALA A 65 1.44 -6.67 -7.80
C ALA A 65 2.05 -5.30 -8.10
N LEU A 66 3.12 -4.91 -7.40
CA LEU A 66 3.83 -3.67 -7.66
C LEU A 66 4.78 -3.83 -8.86
N PRO A 67 5.07 -2.75 -9.61
CA PRO A 67 6.05 -2.81 -10.69
C PRO A 67 7.46 -3.05 -10.14
N ASP A 68 8.31 -3.68 -10.95
CA ASP A 68 9.72 -3.89 -10.61
C ASP A 68 10.40 -2.56 -10.27
N GLY A 69 11.17 -2.56 -9.18
CA GLY A 69 11.86 -1.37 -8.68
C GLY A 69 10.96 -0.37 -7.93
N ALA A 70 9.68 -0.69 -7.69
CA ALA A 70 8.81 0.11 -6.83
C ALA A 70 9.38 0.26 -5.42
N VAL A 71 9.20 1.45 -4.84
CA VAL A 71 9.56 1.69 -3.44
C VAL A 71 8.35 1.39 -2.57
N ALA A 72 8.48 0.40 -1.68
CA ALA A 72 7.43 0.01 -0.75
C ALA A 72 7.85 0.24 0.70
N LEU A 73 6.95 0.82 1.49
CA LEU A 73 7.01 0.84 2.95
C LEU A 73 6.06 -0.25 3.47
N ILE A 74 6.62 -1.32 4.01
CA ILE A 74 5.84 -2.42 4.61
C ILE A 74 5.71 -2.22 6.12
N GLN A 75 4.56 -2.61 6.68
CA GLN A 75 4.34 -2.54 8.12
C GLN A 75 4.97 -3.74 8.83
N LYS A 76 5.31 -3.55 10.10
CA LYS A 76 5.74 -4.65 10.96
C LYS A 76 4.54 -5.46 11.47
N PRO A 77 4.69 -6.77 11.72
CA PRO A 77 5.87 -7.59 11.39
C PRO A 77 5.99 -7.85 9.89
N MET A 78 7.19 -8.18 9.41
CA MET A 78 7.44 -8.44 7.97
C MET A 78 6.54 -9.56 7.42
N GLY A 79 6.34 -10.64 8.19
CA GLY A 79 5.36 -11.68 7.92
C GLY A 79 4.80 -12.24 9.24
N ASN A 80 3.80 -13.12 9.19
CA ASN A 80 3.27 -13.77 10.39
C ASN A 80 4.28 -14.74 11.02
N TYR A 81 5.15 -15.31 10.20
CA TYR A 81 6.21 -16.24 10.58
C TYR A 81 7.39 -16.12 9.62
N LEU A 82 8.49 -16.83 9.92
CA LEU A 82 9.73 -16.73 9.14
C LEU A 82 9.55 -17.05 7.66
N GLY A 83 8.73 -18.03 7.30
CA GLY A 83 8.50 -18.41 5.89
C GLY A 83 7.88 -17.30 5.06
N GLU A 84 6.87 -16.59 5.59
CA GLU A 84 6.30 -15.41 4.91
C GLU A 84 7.30 -14.25 4.81
N ALA A 85 8.15 -14.06 5.83
CA ALA A 85 9.21 -13.06 5.75
C ALA A 85 10.28 -13.41 4.71
N THR A 86 10.63 -14.70 4.58
CA THR A 86 11.53 -15.20 3.52
C THR A 86 10.92 -15.01 2.13
N GLU A 87 9.64 -15.29 1.95
CA GLU A 87 8.95 -15.04 0.67
C GLU A 87 9.05 -13.57 0.26
N ILE A 88 8.89 -12.64 1.20
CA ILE A 88 9.05 -11.21 0.94
C ILE A 88 10.48 -10.86 0.54
N LEU A 89 11.48 -11.46 1.17
CA LEU A 89 12.88 -11.29 0.80
C LEU A 89 13.18 -11.81 -0.62
N GLU A 90 12.49 -12.84 -1.09
CA GLU A 90 12.68 -13.38 -2.44
C GLU A 90 12.00 -12.52 -3.53
N ILE A 91 11.00 -11.71 -3.16
CA ILE A 91 10.31 -10.79 -4.08
C ILE A 91 11.14 -9.52 -4.34
N CYS A 92 11.93 -9.06 -3.37
CA CYS A 92 12.60 -7.76 -3.37
C CYS A 92 14.12 -7.86 -3.55
#